data_AF-K2BEL9-F1
#
_entry.id   AF-K2BEL9-F1
#
_cell.length_a   1.000
_cell.length_b   1.000
_cell.length_c   1.000
_cell.angle_alpha   90.00
_cell.angle_beta   90.00
_cell.angle_gamma   90.00
#
_symmetry.space_group_name_H-M   'P 1'
#
loop_
_entity.id
_entity.type
_entity.pdbx_description
1 polymer ?
#
loop_
_entity_poly.entity_id
_entity_poly.type
_entity_poly.pdbx_seq_one_letter_code
_entity_poly.pdbx_strand_id
1 'polypeptide(L)'
;MTSNVLSPTDKIALFRSFFKGRDDVYPRRFENYRTKKSGYAPACGNEWVPGVCAKPKIKCFDCPNRRFLAITDEVIRWHLS
;
A
#
# COMPACT_ATOMS: atom_id res chain seq x y z
N MET A 1 12.84 29.29 17.41
CA MET A 1 12.38 28.30 16.40
C MET A 1 12.06 27.02 17.15
N THR A 2 10.79 26.77 17.48
CA THR A 2 10.40 25.51 18.12
C THR A 2 10.41 24.43 17.04
N SER A 3 11.30 23.46 17.17
CA SER A 3 11.23 22.24 16.37
C SER A 3 9.93 21.52 16.74
N ASN A 4 8.97 21.52 15.82
CA ASN A 4 7.71 20.82 16.01
C ASN A 4 7.93 19.33 15.73
N VAL A 5 8.59 18.64 16.67
CA VAL A 5 8.87 17.21 16.56
C VAL A 5 7.58 16.46 16.85
N LEU A 6 6.91 16.03 15.80
CA LEU A 6 5.73 15.17 15.89
C LEU A 6 6.12 13.75 16.29
N SER A 7 5.40 13.17 17.25
CA SER A 7 5.52 11.74 17.57
C SER A 7 5.06 10.88 16.37
N PRO A 8 5.44 9.60 16.28
CA PRO A 8 4.93 8.71 15.24
C PRO A 8 3.39 8.69 15.16
N THR A 9 2.72 8.71 16.31
CA THR A 9 1.25 8.76 16.40
C THR A 9 0.70 10.07 15.83
N ASP A 10 1.31 11.21 16.15
CA ASP A 10 0.89 12.51 15.62
C ASP A 10 1.04 12.57 14.10
N LYS A 11 2.12 11.99 13.56
CA LYS A 11 2.32 11.90 12.10
C LYS A 11 1.25 11.06 11.41
N ILE A 12 0.84 9.93 12.01
CA ILE A 12 -0.23 9.07 11.49
C ILE A 12 -1.57 9.81 11.53
N ALA A 13 -1.90 10.44 12.66
CA ALA A 13 -3.14 11.21 12.81
C ALA A 13 -3.22 12.36 11.80
N LEU A 14 -2.11 13.07 11.60
CA LEU A 14 -2.00 14.12 10.60
C LEU A 14 -2.16 13.56 9.18
N PHE A 15 -1.50 12.46 8.84
CA PHE A 15 -1.66 11.83 7.52
C PHE A 15 -3.14 11.48 7.24
N ARG A 16 -3.82 10.85 8.20
CA ARG A 16 -5.25 10.49 8.07
C ARG A 16 -6.18 11.71 8.01
N SER A 17 -5.78 12.88 8.51
CA SER A 17 -6.61 14.08 8.42
C SER A 17 -6.60 14.68 7.01
N PHE A 18 -5.46 14.61 6.32
CA PHE A 18 -5.30 15.13 4.95
C PHE A 18 -5.72 14.13 3.87
N PHE A 19 -5.45 12.83 4.05
CA PHE A 19 -5.70 11.82 3.03
C PHE A 19 -6.94 10.99 3.39
N LYS A 20 -8.02 11.17 2.61
CA LYS A 20 -9.33 10.50 2.77
C LYS A 20 -9.66 9.58 1.60
N GLY A 21 -8.67 8.78 1.19
CA GLY A 21 -8.83 7.80 0.11
C GLY A 21 -9.66 6.59 0.51
N ARG A 22 -9.56 5.51 -0.28
CA ARG A 22 -10.13 4.21 0.10
C ARG A 22 -9.41 3.64 1.32
N ASP A 23 -10.17 3.22 2.33
CA ASP A 23 -9.60 2.56 3.53
C ASP A 23 -9.40 1.05 3.36
N ASP A 24 -10.01 0.45 2.34
CA ASP A 24 -9.96 -1.00 2.08
C ASP A 24 -8.77 -1.45 1.21
N VAL A 25 -7.97 -0.50 0.71
CA VAL A 25 -6.80 -0.77 -0.14
C VAL A 25 -5.79 0.37 -0.09
N TYR A 26 -4.50 0.04 -0.16
CA TYR A 26 -3.42 1.03 -0.39
C TYR A 26 -2.53 0.66 -1.57
N PRO A 27 -1.87 1.65 -2.21
CA PRO A 27 -0.88 1.39 -3.24
C PRO A 27 0.43 0.90 -2.60
N ARG A 28 1.01 -0.17 -3.14
CA ARG A 28 2.36 -0.62 -2.82
C ARG A 28 3.28 -0.35 -4.00
N ARG A 29 4.41 0.30 -3.72
CA ARG A 29 5.44 0.57 -4.72
C ARG A 29 6.11 -0.74 -5.13
N PHE A 30 6.40 -0.89 -6.42
CA PHE A 30 7.24 -1.96 -6.93
C PHE A 30 8.34 -1.38 -7.81
N GLU A 31 9.46 -2.09 -7.85
CA GLU A 31 10.57 -1.84 -8.76
C GLU A 31 11.00 -3.17 -9.39
N ASN A 32 11.25 -3.14 -10.69
CA ASN A 32 11.81 -4.27 -11.41
C ASN A 32 13.20 -3.87 -11.95
N TYR A 33 14.25 -4.37 -11.30
CA TYR A 33 15.63 -4.04 -11.67
C TYR A 33 16.03 -4.51 -13.07
N ARG A 34 15.44 -5.62 -13.54
CA ARG A 34 15.72 -6.19 -14.86
C ARG A 34 15.13 -5.34 -15.98
N THR A 35 13.87 -4.92 -15.84
CA THR A 35 13.20 -4.12 -16.88
C THR A 35 13.30 -2.61 -16.64
N LYS A 36 13.92 -2.18 -15.54
CA LYS A 36 13.97 -0.78 -15.06
C LYS A 36 12.59 -0.12 -14.92
N LYS A 37 11.53 -0.92 -14.78
CA LYS A 37 10.16 -0.41 -14.59
C LYS A 37 9.87 -0.28 -13.11
N SER A 38 9.20 0.79 -12.73
CA SER A 38 8.67 1.00 -11.39
C SER A 38 7.25 1.52 -11.47
N GLY A 39 6.52 1.45 -10.35
CA GLY A 39 5.16 1.96 -10.27
C GLY A 39 4.50 1.57 -8.96
N TYR A 40 3.18 1.70 -8.94
CA TYR A 40 2.34 1.33 -7.80
C TYR A 40 1.27 0.34 -8.24
N ALA A 41 0.97 -0.62 -7.37
CA ALA A 41 -0.13 -1.56 -7.55
C ALA A 41 -0.91 -1.72 -6.23
N PRO A 42 -2.21 -2.07 -6.26
CA PRO A 42 -2.96 -2.36 -5.06
C PRO A 42 -2.30 -3.44 -4.21
N ALA A 43 -2.11 -3.19 -2.92
CA ALA A 43 -1.68 -4.20 -1.97
C ALA A 43 -2.75 -5.31 -1.90
N CYS A 44 -2.35 -6.53 -2.22
CA CYS A 44 -3.25 -7.68 -2.29
C CYS A 44 -2.64 -8.84 -1.50
N GLY A 45 -3.35 -9.33 -0.50
CA GLY A 45 -2.92 -10.43 0.36
C GLY A 45 -2.96 -11.80 -0.30
N ASN A 46 -3.51 -11.90 -1.53
CA ASN A 46 -3.48 -13.10 -2.35
C ASN A 46 -2.48 -12.96 -3.51
N GLU A 47 -1.73 -11.85 -3.59
CA GLU A 47 -0.76 -11.67 -4.67
C GLU A 47 0.29 -12.79 -4.64
N TRP A 48 0.61 -13.33 -5.83
CA TRP A 48 1.55 -14.43 -6.02
C TRP A 48 1.19 -15.76 -5.35
N VAL A 49 0.01 -15.89 -4.74
CA VAL A 49 -0.48 -17.17 -4.20
C VAL A 49 -0.90 -18.09 -5.36
N PRO A 50 -0.20 -19.22 -5.58
CA PRO A 50 -0.52 -20.13 -6.68
C PRO A 50 -1.93 -20.69 -6.57
N GLY A 51 -2.64 -20.81 -7.70
CA GLY A 51 -4.02 -21.29 -7.73
C GLY A 51 -5.08 -20.30 -7.24
N VAL A 52 -4.69 -19.18 -6.58
CA VAL A 52 -5.62 -18.15 -6.10
C VAL A 52 -5.56 -16.90 -6.96
N CYS A 53 -4.39 -16.29 -7.08
CA CYS A 53 -4.18 -15.12 -7.94
C CYS A 53 -3.40 -15.51 -9.18
N ALA A 54 -3.96 -15.23 -10.36
CA ALA A 54 -3.38 -15.60 -11.65
C ALA A 54 -2.26 -14.65 -12.13
N LYS A 55 -1.50 -14.05 -11.20
CA LYS A 55 -0.29 -13.30 -11.56
C LYS A 55 0.72 -14.23 -12.26
N PRO A 56 1.45 -13.77 -13.29
CA PRO A 56 1.48 -12.41 -13.85
C PRO A 56 0.42 -12.15 -14.94
N LYS A 57 -0.42 -13.14 -15.30
CA LYS A 57 -1.35 -13.06 -16.43
C LYS A 57 -2.39 -11.94 -16.27
N ILE A 58 -2.81 -11.67 -15.04
CA ILE A 58 -3.77 -10.59 -14.72
C ILE A 58 -3.23 -9.67 -13.62
N LYS A 59 -3.76 -8.45 -13.54
CA LYS A 59 -3.47 -7.53 -12.42
C LYS A 59 -4.36 -7.88 -11.22
N CYS A 60 -3.90 -7.57 -10.00
CA CYS A 60 -4.71 -7.79 -8.79
C CYS A 60 -6.01 -6.99 -8.79
N PHE A 61 -6.04 -5.86 -9.51
CA PHE A 61 -7.26 -5.07 -9.71
C PHE A 61 -8.34 -5.87 -10.46
N ASP A 62 -7.94 -6.63 -11.47
CA ASP A 62 -8.83 -7.44 -12.32
C ASP A 62 -9.05 -8.88 -11.79
N CYS A 63 -8.40 -9.24 -10.67
CA CYS A 63 -8.48 -10.58 -10.11
C CYS A 63 -9.82 -10.79 -9.38
N PRO A 64 -10.59 -11.86 -9.68
CA PRO A 64 -11.82 -12.17 -8.95
C PRO A 64 -11.54 -12.62 -7.51
N ASN A 65 -10.42 -13.31 -7.28
CA ASN A 65 -9.96 -13.73 -5.96
C ASN A 65 -9.07 -12.67 -5.27
N ARG A 66 -9.20 -11.40 -5.64
CA ARG A 66 -8.42 -10.33 -5.01
C ARG A 66 -8.79 -10.20 -3.54
N ARG A 67 -7.79 -10.00 -2.70
CA ARG A 67 -7.96 -9.69 -1.28
C ARG A 67 -7.17 -8.43 -0.97
N PHE A 68 -7.79 -7.26 -1.19
CA PHE A 68 -7.12 -6.01 -0.89
C PHE A 68 -6.83 -5.89 0.61
N LEU A 69 -5.71 -5.26 0.93
CA LEU A 69 -5.29 -5.03 2.31
C LEU A 69 -5.68 -3.62 2.73
N ALA A 70 -6.43 -3.51 3.83
CA ALA A 70 -6.89 -2.25 4.37
C ALA A 70 -5.75 -1.36 4.88
N ILE A 71 -6.01 -0.06 4.97
CA ILE A 71 -5.11 0.93 5.54
C ILE A 71 -5.16 0.85 7.07
N THR A 72 -4.11 0.31 7.67
CA THR A 72 -3.92 0.32 9.13
C THR A 72 -2.92 1.40 9.56
N ASP A 73 -2.92 1.74 10.84
CA ASP A 73 -1.93 2.68 11.39
C ASP A 73 -0.50 2.15 11.24
N GLU A 74 -0.34 0.82 11.33
CA GLU A 74 0.92 0.19 11.01
C GLU A 74 1.30 0.44 9.54
N VAL A 75 0.41 0.19 8.58
CA VAL A 75 0.68 0.46 7.16
C VAL A 75 1.10 1.92 6.95
N ILE A 76 0.40 2.88 7.55
CA ILE A 76 0.76 4.30 7.45
C ILE A 76 2.13 4.55 8.06
N ARG A 77 2.40 4.01 9.26
CA ARG A 77 3.71 4.13 9.93
C ARG A 77 4.85 3.65 9.03
N TRP A 78 4.66 2.50 8.38
CA TRP A 78 5.64 1.93 7.43
C TRP A 78 5.86 2.82 6.20
N HIS A 79 4.85 3.58 5.74
CA HIS A 79 5.01 4.52 4.62
C HIS A 79 5.67 5.84 5.01
N LEU A 80 5.55 6.26 6.27
CA LEU A 80 6.09 7.52 6.78
C LEU A 80 7.54 7.41 7.31
N SER A 81 8.09 6.19 7.34
CA SER A 81 9.43 5.90 7.87
C SER A 81 10.49 5.83 6.78
#